data_AF-A0A7J9IFJ4-F1
#
_entry.id   AF-A0A7J9IFJ4-F1
#
_cell.length_a   1.000
_cell.length_b   1.000
_cell.length_c   1.000
_cell.angle_alpha   90.00
_cell.angle_beta   90.00
_cell.angle_gamma   90.00
#
_symmetry.space_group_name_H-M   'P 1'
#
loop_
_entity.id
_entity.type
_entity.pdbx_description
1 polymer ?
#
loop_
_entity_poly.entity_id
_entity_poly.type
_entity_poly.pdbx_seq_one_letter_code
_entity_poly.pdbx_strand_id
1 'polypeptide(L)'
;MSLEQEIGDIEGIHKLKAIISDLHYRNVMDVEQILNYPSENESLMELPTNEEIIQGVMDVPTDDEQDPDDNIVLPHVSPKEAFLTVDILKNYLIQHEKNIPDLVYAILKVEDEIVYDSHAKKKQLTIDAYFSNE
;
A
#
# COMPACT_ATOMS: atom_id res chain seq x y z
N MET A 1 -13.77 39.43 0.31
CA MET A 1 -12.70 38.49 -0.07
C MET A 1 -11.84 39.21 -1.09
N SER A 2 -10.54 39.37 -0.85
CA SER A 2 -9.67 40.22 -1.67
C SER A 2 -9.04 39.42 -2.82
N LEU A 3 -9.01 40.02 -4.02
CA LEU A 3 -8.48 39.47 -5.29
C LEU A 3 -7.03 38.96 -5.22
N GLU A 4 -6.28 39.29 -4.17
CA GLU A 4 -4.89 38.88 -3.97
C GLU A 4 -4.76 37.42 -3.52
N GLN A 5 -5.80 36.83 -2.91
CA GLN A 5 -5.79 35.43 -2.52
C GLN A 5 -6.06 34.49 -3.71
N GLU A 6 -6.71 35.01 -4.76
CA GLU A 6 -7.06 34.30 -6.00
C GLU A 6 -5.84 34.07 -6.90
N ILE A 7 -4.83 34.95 -6.84
CA ILE A 7 -3.63 34.87 -7.69
C ILE A 7 -2.62 33.82 -7.15
N GLY A 8 -2.63 33.56 -5.84
CA GLY A 8 -1.78 32.53 -5.22
C GLY A 8 -2.21 31.09 -5.55
N ASP A 9 -3.50 30.88 -5.83
CA ASP A 9 -4.06 29.56 -6.15
C ASP A 9 -3.84 29.15 -7.61
N ILE A 10 -3.93 30.08 -8.55
CA ILE A 10 -3.84 29.79 -10.00
C ILE A 10 -2.46 29.21 -10.37
N GLU A 11 -1.39 29.77 -9.82
CA GLU A 11 -0.01 29.26 -10.05
C GLU A 11 0.16 27.83 -9.48
N GLY A 12 -0.42 27.56 -8.31
CA GLY A 12 -0.41 26.24 -7.70
C GLY A 12 -1.13 25.19 -8.54
N ILE A 13 -2.28 25.56 -9.11
CA ILE A 13 -3.10 24.72 -9.98
C ILE A 13 -2.35 24.40 -11.28
N HIS A 14 -1.71 25.40 -11.91
CA HIS A 14 -0.91 25.20 -13.11
C HIS A 14 0.30 24.29 -12.86
N LYS A 15 0.97 24.47 -11.72
CA LYS A 15 2.09 23.61 -11.32
C LYS A 15 1.66 22.17 -11.08
N LEU A 16 0.52 21.96 -10.43
CA LEU A 16 -0.05 20.62 -10.21
C LEU A 16 -0.42 19.94 -11.54
N LYS A 17 -1.05 20.68 -12.47
CA LYS A 17 -1.41 20.19 -13.81
C LYS A 17 -0.18 19.76 -14.61
N ALA A 18 0.92 20.51 -14.50
CA ALA A 18 2.19 20.15 -15.13
C ALA A 18 2.80 18.86 -14.54
N ILE A 19 2.83 18.73 -13.21
CA ILE A 19 3.35 17.52 -12.53
C ILE A 19 2.55 16.28 -12.92
N ILE A 20 1.22 16.38 -12.94
CA ILE A 20 0.34 15.26 -13.31
C ILE A 20 0.57 14.84 -14.77
N SER A 21 0.78 15.80 -15.68
CA SER A 21 1.09 15.52 -17.08
C SER A 21 2.41 14.76 -17.26
N ASP A 22 3.44 15.10 -16.47
CA ASP A 22 4.76 14.46 -16.54
C ASP A 22 4.74 12.99 -16.04
N LEU A 23 3.74 12.60 -15.25
CA LEU A 23 3.66 11.26 -14.67
C LEU A 23 3.07 10.20 -15.62
N HIS A 24 2.57 10.61 -16.81
CA HIS A 24 2.09 9.71 -17.87
C HIS A 24 1.09 8.63 -17.41
N TYR A 25 0.26 8.94 -16.41
CA TYR A 25 -0.76 8.01 -15.94
C TYR A 25 -1.77 7.68 -17.04
N ARG A 26 -2.17 6.40 -17.13
CA ARG A 26 -3.20 5.94 -18.08
C ARG A 26 -4.54 6.66 -17.89
N ASN A 27 -4.86 7.00 -16.65
CA ASN A 27 -6.03 7.80 -16.27
C ASN A 27 -5.52 9.08 -15.62
N VAL A 28 -5.44 10.15 -16.40
CA VAL A 28 -4.98 11.46 -15.93
C VAL A 28 -6.04 12.07 -15.02
N MET A 29 -5.62 12.52 -13.84
CA MET A 29 -6.49 13.19 -12.87
C MET A 29 -6.92 14.56 -13.42
N ASP A 30 -8.23 14.85 -13.41
CA ASP A 30 -8.76 16.16 -13.79
C ASP A 30 -8.74 17.11 -12.59
N VAL A 31 -7.74 18.00 -12.59
CA VAL A 31 -7.54 18.99 -11.53
C VAL A 31 -8.73 19.94 -11.40
N GLU A 32 -9.44 20.23 -12.50
CA GLU A 32 -10.59 21.14 -12.47
C GLU A 32 -11.81 20.50 -11.79
N GLN A 33 -11.94 19.16 -11.85
CA GLN A 33 -12.99 18.43 -11.13
C GLN A 33 -12.72 18.32 -9.63
N ILE A 34 -11.46 18.25 -9.21
CA ILE A 34 -11.09 18.25 -7.78
C ILE A 34 -11.48 19.58 -7.13
N LEU A 35 -11.20 20.69 -7.82
CA LEU A 35 -11.42 22.03 -7.26
C LEU A 35 -12.90 22.43 -7.28
N ASN A 36 -13.68 21.90 -8.22
CA ASN A 36 -15.08 22.24 -8.41
C ASN A 36 -16.00 21.05 -8.10
N TYR A 37 -15.74 20.34 -7.00
CA TYR A 37 -16.57 19.21 -6.61
C TYR A 37 -17.90 19.70 -6.01
N PRO A 38 -19.03 19.53 -6.72
CA PRO A 38 -20.27 20.24 -6.44
C PRO A 38 -21.01 19.76 -5.18
N SER A 39 -20.60 18.65 -4.57
CA SER A 39 -21.19 18.16 -3.32
C SER A 39 -20.40 18.51 -2.07
N GLU A 40 -19.12 18.90 -2.20
CA GLU A 40 -18.26 19.21 -1.04
C GLU A 40 -18.13 20.72 -0.82
N ASN A 41 -18.20 21.53 -1.88
CA ASN A 41 -18.18 22.99 -1.76
C ASN A 41 -19.41 23.55 -1.00
N GLU A 42 -20.56 22.87 -1.07
CA GLU A 42 -21.77 23.22 -0.34
C GLU A 42 -21.64 22.91 1.16
N SER A 43 -20.94 21.82 1.53
CA SER A 43 -20.65 21.46 2.94
C SER A 43 -19.55 22.31 3.58
N LEU A 44 -18.68 22.95 2.79
CA LEU A 44 -17.60 23.81 3.29
C LEU A 44 -18.04 25.27 3.55
N MET A 45 -19.23 25.67 3.10
CA MET A 45 -19.72 27.05 3.26
C MET A 45 -20.20 27.35 4.68
N GLU A 46 -20.68 26.35 5.41
CA GLU A 46 -21.10 26.45 6.80
C GLU A 46 -20.14 25.66 7.67
N LEU A 47 -19.18 26.35 8.27
CA LEU A 47 -18.38 25.76 9.35
C LEU A 47 -19.35 25.39 10.49
N PRO A 48 -19.32 24.15 11.00
CA PRO A 48 -20.18 23.76 12.10
C PRO A 48 -19.87 24.64 13.32
N THR A 49 -20.91 25.07 14.00
CA THR A 49 -20.80 25.81 15.26
C THR A 49 -20.19 24.93 16.34
N ASN A 50 -19.61 25.54 17.38
CA ASN A 50 -19.00 24.78 18.47
C ASN A 50 -20.00 23.80 19.12
N GLU A 51 -21.27 24.19 19.20
CA GLU A 51 -22.37 23.38 19.71
C GLU A 51 -22.65 22.16 18.81
N GLU A 52 -22.64 22.33 17.48
CA GLU A 52 -22.77 21.22 16.52
C GLU A 52 -21.56 20.28 16.55
N ILE A 53 -20.35 20.81 16.74
CA ILE A 53 -19.14 20.01 16.91
C ILE A 53 -19.22 19.17 18.19
N ILE A 54 -19.61 19.78 19.32
CA ILE A 54 -19.73 19.08 20.61
C ILE A 54 -20.82 18.00 20.52
N GLN A 55 -21.96 18.32 19.91
CA GLN A 55 -23.06 17.38 19.73
C GLN A 55 -22.66 16.24 18.80
N GLY A 56 -21.96 16.52 17.69
CA GLY A 56 -21.42 15.49 16.80
C GLY A 56 -20.43 14.55 17.49
N VAL A 57 -19.57 15.05 18.38
CA VAL A 57 -18.66 14.21 19.18
C VAL A 57 -19.41 13.38 20.22
N MET A 58 -20.49 13.91 20.79
CA MET A 58 -21.30 13.19 21.78
C MET A 58 -22.28 12.17 21.16
N ASP A 59 -22.76 12.44 19.94
CA ASP A 59 -23.72 11.61 19.22
C ASP A 59 -23.05 10.58 18.31
N VAL A 60 -21.72 10.57 18.21
CA VAL A 60 -21.00 9.40 17.68
C VAL A 60 -21.32 8.23 18.62
N PRO A 61 -22.10 7.22 18.17
CA PRO A 61 -22.22 6.01 18.95
C PRO A 61 -20.81 5.45 19.15
N THR A 62 -20.50 4.93 20.33
CA THR A 62 -19.25 4.16 20.61
C THR A 62 -19.22 2.81 19.88
N ASP A 63 -19.90 2.75 18.74
CA ASP A 63 -19.53 1.92 17.62
C ASP A 63 -18.49 2.78 16.88
N ASP A 64 -17.31 3.02 17.46
CA ASP A 64 -16.15 2.17 17.18
C ASP A 64 -16.55 0.86 16.47
N GLU A 65 -17.14 0.99 15.27
CA GLU A 65 -16.90 0.09 14.17
C GLU A 65 -15.39 0.05 14.11
N GLN A 66 -14.85 -0.93 14.82
CA GLN A 66 -13.44 -1.24 14.80
C GLN A 66 -13.09 -1.23 13.33
N ASP A 67 -12.15 -0.35 12.97
CA ASP A 67 -11.44 -0.42 11.71
C ASP A 67 -11.27 -1.92 11.45
N PRO A 68 -11.93 -2.48 10.41
CA PRO A 68 -12.22 -3.91 10.35
C PRO A 68 -10.91 -4.62 10.60
N ASP A 69 -10.86 -5.23 11.78
CA ASP A 69 -9.65 -5.70 12.44
C ASP A 69 -8.63 -6.13 11.38
N ASP A 70 -7.46 -5.48 11.34
CA ASP A 70 -6.32 -5.90 10.52
C ASP A 70 -5.93 -7.37 10.79
N ASN A 71 -6.62 -8.08 11.71
CA ASN A 71 -6.86 -9.53 11.66
C ASN A 71 -7.60 -10.01 10.39
N ILE A 72 -7.10 -9.66 9.21
CA ILE A 72 -7.20 -10.62 8.11
C ILE A 72 -6.41 -11.84 8.57
N VAL A 73 -7.12 -12.84 9.10
CA VAL A 73 -6.57 -14.16 9.40
C VAL A 73 -6.12 -14.73 8.07
N LEU A 74 -4.85 -14.50 7.72
CA LEU A 74 -4.27 -15.02 6.50
C LEU A 74 -4.36 -16.55 6.57
N PRO A 75 -4.81 -17.20 5.49
CA PRO A 75 -4.85 -18.65 5.46
C PRO A 75 -3.44 -19.19 5.72
N HIS A 76 -3.33 -20.15 6.63
CA HIS A 76 -2.07 -20.83 6.87
C HIS A 76 -1.68 -21.60 5.61
N VAL A 77 -0.66 -21.10 4.89
CA VAL A 77 -0.11 -21.77 3.71
C VAL A 77 0.94 -22.78 4.15
N SER A 78 0.80 -24.04 3.74
CA SER A 78 1.82 -25.05 3.98
C SER A 78 3.11 -24.73 3.21
N PRO A 79 4.31 -25.04 3.72
CA PRO A 79 5.55 -24.91 2.96
C PRO A 79 5.48 -25.57 1.58
N LYS A 80 4.81 -26.73 1.47
CA LYS A 80 4.63 -27.44 0.19
C LYS A 80 3.79 -26.64 -0.81
N GLU A 81 2.73 -25.99 -0.35
CA GLU A 81 1.89 -25.13 -1.19
C GLU A 81 2.65 -23.86 -1.58
N ALA A 82 3.43 -23.29 -0.66
CA ALA A 82 4.27 -22.14 -0.95
C ALA A 82 5.28 -22.45 -2.06
N PHE A 83 6.01 -23.57 -1.97
CA PHE A 83 6.96 -23.99 -3.02
C PHE A 83 6.28 -24.25 -4.36
N LEU A 84 5.13 -24.94 -4.36
CA LEU A 84 4.38 -25.17 -5.60
C LEU A 84 3.91 -23.86 -6.25
N THR A 85 3.48 -22.89 -5.44
CA THR A 85 3.02 -21.58 -5.95
C THR A 85 4.19 -20.78 -6.53
N VAL A 86 5.38 -20.86 -5.91
CA VAL A 86 6.62 -20.25 -6.42
C VAL A 86 7.01 -20.87 -7.77
N ASP A 87 6.95 -22.20 -7.92
CA ASP A 87 7.22 -22.87 -9.19
C ASP A 87 6.26 -22.43 -10.31
N ILE A 88 4.98 -22.29 -9.99
CA ILE A 88 3.96 -21.79 -10.93
C ILE A 88 4.27 -20.35 -11.35
N LEU A 89 4.58 -19.48 -10.39
CA LEU A 89 4.93 -18.08 -10.64
C LEU A 89 6.19 -17.97 -11.52
N LYS A 90 7.23 -18.74 -11.20
CA LYS A 90 8.47 -18.81 -11.98
C LYS A 90 8.20 -19.18 -13.44
N ASN A 91 7.41 -20.23 -13.67
CA ASN A 91 7.06 -20.66 -15.02
C ASN A 91 6.25 -19.61 -15.79
N TYR A 92 5.30 -18.94 -15.12
CA TYR A 92 4.55 -17.83 -15.70
C TYR A 92 5.49 -16.68 -16.11
N LEU A 93 6.41 -16.28 -15.24
CA LEU A 93 7.30 -15.17 -15.52
C LEU A 93 8.32 -15.47 -16.62
N ILE A 94 8.84 -16.69 -16.68
CA ILE A 94 9.71 -17.13 -17.79
C ILE A 94 8.94 -17.06 -19.13
N GLN A 95 7.66 -17.43 -19.15
CA GLN A 95 6.82 -17.26 -20.34
C GLN A 95 6.64 -15.79 -20.74
N HIS A 96 6.68 -14.86 -19.77
CA HIS A 96 6.54 -13.42 -19.97
C HIS A 96 7.88 -12.65 -19.98
N GLU A 97 9.02 -13.33 -19.92
CA GLU A 97 10.38 -12.77 -19.69
C GLU A 97 10.83 -11.76 -20.77
N LYS A 98 10.23 -11.81 -21.97
CA LYS A 98 10.46 -10.77 -23.00
C LYS A 98 10.01 -9.38 -22.56
N ASN A 99 9.18 -9.25 -21.52
CA ASN A 99 8.61 -7.99 -21.07
C ASN A 99 9.18 -7.47 -19.74
N ILE A 100 9.74 -8.31 -18.84
CA ILE A 100 10.16 -7.87 -17.49
C ILE A 100 11.35 -8.70 -16.93
N PRO A 101 12.59 -8.44 -17.37
CA PRO A 101 13.78 -9.17 -16.90
C PRO A 101 14.12 -8.94 -15.41
N ASP A 102 13.84 -7.75 -14.87
CA ASP A 102 14.20 -7.41 -13.48
C ASP A 102 13.38 -8.17 -12.43
N LEU A 103 12.10 -8.46 -12.73
CA LEU A 103 11.20 -9.18 -11.83
C LEU A 103 11.57 -10.67 -11.75
N VAL A 104 11.97 -11.27 -12.88
CA VAL A 104 12.47 -12.66 -12.91
C VAL A 104 13.72 -12.79 -12.05
N TYR A 105 14.66 -11.83 -12.18
CA TYR A 105 15.88 -11.81 -11.38
C TYR A 105 15.60 -11.68 -9.87
N ALA A 106 14.68 -10.79 -9.48
CA ALA A 106 14.32 -10.59 -8.08
C ALA A 106 13.73 -11.87 -7.46
N ILE A 107 12.91 -12.61 -8.20
CA ILE A 107 12.28 -13.85 -7.71
C ILE A 107 13.30 -14.99 -7.59
N LEU A 108 14.20 -15.15 -8.56
CA LEU A 108 15.29 -16.14 -8.46
C LEU A 108 16.17 -15.87 -7.24
N LYS A 109 16.46 -14.60 -6.94
CA LYS A 109 17.23 -14.23 -5.76
C LYS A 109 16.54 -14.63 -4.46
N VAL A 110 15.22 -14.43 -4.36
CA VAL A 110 14.44 -14.85 -3.19
C VAL A 110 14.40 -16.37 -3.06
N GLU A 111 14.26 -17.10 -4.17
CA GLU A 111 14.34 -18.57 -4.19
C GLU A 111 15.68 -19.06 -3.62
N ASP A 112 16.79 -18.51 -4.11
CA ASP A 112 18.14 -18.86 -3.65
C ASP A 112 18.36 -18.56 -2.16
N GLU A 113 17.84 -17.43 -1.67
CA GLU A 113 17.95 -17.04 -0.25
C GLU A 113 17.14 -17.97 0.66
N ILE A 114 15.92 -18.35 0.26
CA ILE A 114 15.09 -19.32 0.99
C ILE A 114 15.75 -20.70 1.00
N VAL A 115 16.27 -21.15 -0.14
CA VAL A 115 16.97 -22.43 -0.25
C VAL A 115 18.20 -22.41 0.66
N TYR A 116 19.00 -21.35 0.62
CA TYR A 116 20.17 -21.18 1.48
C TYR A 116 19.81 -21.22 2.97
N ASP A 117 18.82 -20.45 3.42
CA ASP A 117 18.38 -20.44 4.82
C ASP A 117 17.80 -21.80 5.26
N SER A 118 17.10 -22.51 4.37
CA SER A 118 16.61 -23.86 4.65
C SER A 118 17.74 -24.88 4.86
N HIS A 119 18.85 -24.73 4.13
CA HIS A 119 20.05 -25.55 4.30
C HIS A 119 20.87 -25.12 5.52
N ALA A 120 20.89 -23.83 5.87
CA ALA A 120 21.53 -23.31 7.07
C ALA A 120 20.84 -23.81 8.34
N LYS A 121 19.50 -23.80 8.38
CA LYS A 121 18.68 -24.30 9.50
C LYS A 121 18.73 -25.82 9.69
N LYS A 122 19.15 -26.59 8.67
CA LYS A 122 19.38 -28.05 8.79
C LYS A 122 20.64 -28.41 9.58
N LYS A 123 21.51 -27.45 9.94
CA LYS A 123 22.56 -27.65 10.96
C LYS A 123 21.97 -27.49 12.36
N GLN A 124 21.05 -28.37 12.72
CA GLN A 124 20.50 -28.41 14.06
C GLN A 124 21.59 -28.99 14.98
N LEU A 125 22.19 -28.15 15.82
CA LEU A 125 23.03 -28.63 16.94
C LEU A 125 22.12 -29.47 17.83
N THR A 126 22.33 -30.78 17.85
CA THR A 126 21.69 -31.66 18.80
C THR A 126 22.10 -31.22 20.21
N ILE A 127 21.21 -31.31 21.19
CA ILE A 127 21.51 -30.98 22.60
C ILE A 127 22.81 -31.66 23.05
N ASP A 128 23.02 -32.91 22.62
CA ASP A 128 24.23 -33.69 22.91
C ASP A 128 25.52 -33.04 22.39
N ALA A 129 25.48 -32.38 21.22
CA ALA A 129 26.64 -31.70 20.64
C ALA A 129 26.99 -30.40 21.38
N TYR A 130 26.05 -29.80 22.11
CA TYR A 130 26.27 -28.61 22.94
C TYR A 130 27.04 -28.96 24.23
N PHE A 131 26.72 -30.11 24.85
CA PHE A 131 27.29 -30.55 26.13
C PHE A 131 28.54 -31.45 25.99
N SER A 132 28.99 -31.74 24.77
CA SER A 132 30.19 -32.58 24.53
C SER A 132 31.51 -31.80 24.57
N ASN A 133 31.47 -30.48 24.79
CA ASN A 133 32.65 -29.60 24.80
C ASN A 133 33.01 -29.07 26.20
N GLU A 134 32.47 -29.68 27.26
CA GLU A 134 32.82 -29.41 28.67
C GLU A 134 33.46 -30.65 29.30
#